data_AF-A0A419FCJ3-F1
#
_entry.id   AF-A0A419FCJ3-F1
#
_cell.length_a   1.000
_cell.length_b   1.000
_cell.length_c   1.000
_cell.angle_alpha   90.00
_cell.angle_beta   90.00
_cell.angle_gamma   90.00
#
_symmetry.space_group_name_H-M   'P 1'
#
loop_
_entity.id
_entity.type
_entity.pdbx_description
1 polymer ?
#
loop_
_entity_poly.entity_id
_entity_poly.type
_entity_poly.pdbx_seq_one_letter_code
_entity_poly.pdbx_strand_id
1 'polypeptide(L)'
;MFEQDEESRLPFPTRQIVMNGELVEEYLIPDHHKAAVLRDIYLGEPVPRLDEERFDLHSGKKFVVRDFRVTRENGRNWLVSPYYEEGGGTVIDWMPADWSKA
;
A
#
# COMPACT_ATOMS: atom_id res chain seq x y z
N MET A 1 14.88 24.69 -6.52
CA MET A 1 13.89 24.22 -5.53
C MET A 1 12.84 23.51 -6.34
N PHE A 2 12.85 22.18 -6.38
CA PHE A 2 11.77 21.44 -7.03
C PHE A 2 10.63 21.44 -6.02
N GLU A 3 9.60 22.26 -6.26
CA GLU A 3 8.30 22.02 -5.66
C GLU A 3 7.91 20.61 -6.08
N GLN A 4 7.99 19.66 -5.16
CA GLN A 4 7.45 18.34 -5.43
C GLN A 4 5.94 18.54 -5.46
N ASP A 5 5.33 18.43 -6.65
CA ASP A 5 3.89 18.50 -6.79
C ASP A 5 3.25 17.47 -5.85
N GLU A 6 2.48 17.98 -4.88
CA GLU A 6 1.78 17.16 -3.91
C GLU A 6 0.67 16.37 -4.62
N GLU A 7 0.60 15.05 -4.41
CA GLU A 7 -0.49 14.26 -4.99
C GLU A 7 -1.82 14.68 -4.38
N SER A 8 -2.92 14.61 -5.14
CA SER A 8 -4.24 14.82 -4.56
C SER A 8 -4.53 13.81 -3.44
N ARG A 9 -5.08 14.28 -2.33
CA ARG A 9 -5.52 13.40 -1.24
C ARG A 9 -6.69 12.54 -1.71
N LEU A 10 -6.73 11.28 -1.28
CA LEU A 10 -7.90 10.44 -1.51
C LEU A 10 -9.11 10.95 -0.70
N PRO A 11 -10.35 10.80 -1.22
CA PRO A 11 -11.57 11.31 -0.58
C PRO A 11 -12.06 10.39 0.55
N PHE A 12 -11.15 9.94 1.43
CA PHE A 12 -11.45 9.07 2.56
C PHE A 12 -10.92 9.68 3.86
N PRO A 13 -11.58 9.43 5.01
CA PRO A 13 -11.07 9.84 6.31
C PRO A 13 -9.73 9.15 6.61
N THR A 14 -8.87 9.81 7.39
CA THR A 14 -7.60 9.24 7.86
C THR A 14 -7.62 8.97 9.35
N ARG A 15 -6.80 8.01 9.80
CA ARG A 15 -6.39 7.87 11.20
C ARG A 15 -4.89 8.01 11.32
N GLN A 16 -4.41 8.48 12.47
CA GLN A 16 -2.98 8.51 12.76
C GLN A 16 -2.51 7.17 13.32
N ILE A 17 -1.37 6.70 12.82
CA ILE A 17 -0.69 5.50 13.27
C ILE A 17 0.80 5.79 13.43
N VAL A 18 1.50 5.01 14.27
CA VAL A 18 2.94 5.14 14.46
C VAL A 18 3.64 4.03 13.67
N MET A 19 4.50 4.40 12.73
CA MET A 19 5.27 3.50 11.88
C MET A 19 6.74 3.86 11.99
N ASN A 20 7.59 2.91 12.42
CA ASN A 20 9.02 3.16 12.66
C ASN A 20 9.32 4.38 13.56
N GLY A 21 8.43 4.69 14.50
CA GLY A 21 8.57 5.85 15.40
C GLY A 21 8.10 7.18 14.80
N GLU A 22 7.64 7.19 13.55
CA GLU A 22 7.07 8.36 12.88
C GLU A 22 5.54 8.27 12.83
N LEU A 23 4.89 9.43 12.87
CA LEU A 23 3.44 9.54 12.80
C LEU A 23 3.02 9.60 11.33
N VAL A 24 2.24 8.61 10.90
CA VAL A 24 1.76 8.46 9.53
C VAL A 24 0.23 8.54 9.52
N GLU A 25 -0.33 9.14 8.47
CA GLU A 25 -1.76 9.10 8.22
C GLU A 25 -2.12 7.86 7.39
N GLU A 26 -3.06 7.05 7.85
CA GLU A 26 -3.63 5.93 7.09
C GLU A 26 -5.05 6.27 6.64
N TYR A 27 -5.36 6.05 5.37
CA TYR A 27 -6.72 6.16 4.84
C TYR A 27 -7.59 4.99 5.26
N LEU A 28 -8.78 5.29 5.77
CA LEU A 28 -9.82 4.32 6.12
C LEU A 28 -10.69 4.06 4.89
N ILE A 29 -10.20 3.20 3.99
CA ILE A 29 -10.87 2.88 2.72
C ILE A 29 -11.87 1.74 2.92
N PRO A 30 -13.19 1.94 2.68
CA PRO A 30 -14.17 0.87 2.74
C PRO A 30 -13.93 -0.22 1.69
N ASP A 31 -14.27 -1.47 2.01
CA ASP A 31 -14.06 -2.62 1.12
C ASP A 31 -14.62 -2.44 -0.30
N HIS A 32 -15.80 -1.82 -0.42
CA HIS A 32 -16.44 -1.57 -1.72
C HIS A 32 -15.71 -0.53 -2.58
N HIS A 33 -14.78 0.25 -2.00
CA HIS A 33 -13.93 1.20 -2.72
C HIS A 33 -12.52 0.64 -3.00
N LYS A 34 -12.08 -0.43 -2.33
CA LYS A 34 -10.71 -0.98 -2.44
C LYS A 34 -10.30 -1.27 -3.89
N ALA A 35 -11.18 -1.83 -4.71
CA ALA A 35 -10.86 -2.19 -6.09
C ALA A 35 -10.57 -0.95 -6.96
N ALA A 36 -11.38 0.10 -6.79
CA ALA A 36 -11.20 1.35 -7.52
C ALA A 36 -9.90 2.04 -7.08
N VAL A 37 -9.67 2.15 -5.76
CA VAL A 37 -8.44 2.75 -5.23
C VAL A 37 -7.21 2.01 -5.71
N LEU A 38 -7.20 0.67 -5.61
CA LEU A 38 -6.08 -0.14 -6.07
C LEU A 38 -5.75 0.15 -7.55
N ARG A 39 -6.75 0.11 -8.43
CA ARG A 39 -6.56 0.39 -9.85
C ARG A 39 -6.00 1.80 -10.12
N ASP A 40 -6.39 2.78 -9.33
CA ASP A 40 -6.02 4.18 -9.58
C ASP A 40 -4.59 4.51 -9.08
N ILE A 41 -4.06 3.79 -8.09
CA ILE A 41 -2.74 4.08 -7.48
C ILE A 41 -1.68 2.97 -7.69
N TYR A 42 -2.07 1.81 -8.21
CA TYR A 42 -1.14 0.71 -8.45
C TYR A 42 -0.19 1.06 -9.61
N LEU A 43 1.11 0.81 -9.40
CA LEU A 43 2.17 1.21 -10.33
C LEU A 43 2.52 0.14 -11.38
N GLY A 44 2.01 -1.08 -11.22
CA GLY A 44 2.32 -2.22 -12.10
C GLY A 44 1.20 -2.56 -13.07
N GLU A 45 1.51 -3.42 -14.05
CA GLU A 45 0.50 -4.07 -14.88
C GLU A 45 0.82 -5.57 -15.03
N PRO A 46 -0.20 -6.47 -14.95
CA PRO A 46 -1.61 -6.18 -14.69
C PRO A 46 -1.88 -5.81 -13.22
N VAL A 47 -2.96 -5.06 -12.97
CA VAL A 47 -3.45 -4.79 -11.60
C VAL A 47 -3.93 -6.11 -10.96
N PRO A 48 -3.44 -6.47 -9.76
CA PRO A 48 -3.84 -7.72 -9.11
C PRO A 48 -5.31 -7.70 -8.69
N ARG A 49 -5.92 -8.87 -8.63
CA ARG A 49 -7.29 -8.99 -8.10
C ARG A 49 -7.29 -8.86 -6.59
N LEU A 50 -8.38 -8.34 -6.01
CA LEU A 50 -8.52 -8.21 -4.55
C LEU A 50 -8.54 -9.54 -3.79
N ASP A 51 -8.85 -10.65 -4.46
CA ASP A 51 -8.84 -12.01 -3.91
C ASP A 51 -7.52 -12.76 -4.18
N GLU A 52 -6.57 -12.10 -4.85
CA GLU A 52 -5.26 -12.67 -5.15
C GLU A 52 -4.35 -12.62 -3.93
N GLU A 53 -3.47 -13.62 -3.79
CA GLU A 53 -2.41 -13.62 -2.79
C GLU A 53 -1.13 -13.01 -3.38
N ARG A 54 -0.43 -12.21 -2.59
CA ARG A 54 0.88 -11.64 -2.91
C ARG A 54 1.88 -11.90 -1.79
N PHE A 55 3.15 -11.90 -2.15
CA PHE A 55 4.27 -12.02 -1.22
C PHE A 55 4.92 -10.65 -1.01
N ASP A 56 5.04 -10.21 0.23
CA ASP A 56 5.78 -9.00 0.59
C ASP A 56 7.24 -9.34 0.86
N LEU A 57 8.15 -8.84 0.02
CA LEU A 57 9.60 -9.08 0.13
C LEU A 57 10.20 -8.60 1.45
N HIS A 58 9.66 -7.52 2.05
CA HIS A 58 10.20 -6.93 3.26
C HIS A 58 9.83 -7.73 4.50
N SER A 59 8.56 -8.12 4.64
CA SER A 59 8.10 -8.92 5.78
C SER A 59 8.34 -10.43 5.60
N GLY A 60 8.54 -10.89 4.36
CA GLY A 60 8.66 -12.31 4.03
C GLY A 60 7.34 -13.06 4.18
N LYS A 61 6.20 -12.36 4.13
CA LYS A 61 4.87 -12.92 4.39
C LYS A 61 3.97 -12.84 3.15
N LYS A 62 3.04 -13.79 3.06
CA LYS A 62 1.93 -13.76 2.13
C LYS A 62 0.77 -12.95 2.70
N PHE A 63 0.03 -12.27 1.84
CA PHE A 63 -1.22 -11.60 2.20
C PHE A 63 -2.21 -11.60 1.04
N VAL A 64 -3.50 -11.47 1.34
CA VAL A 64 -4.52 -11.28 0.32
C VAL A 64 -4.57 -9.81 -0.05
N VAL A 65 -4.58 -9.48 -1.34
CA VAL A 65 -4.46 -8.11 -1.85
C VAL A 65 -5.47 -7.17 -1.21
N ARG A 66 -6.72 -7.58 -0.95
CA ARG A 66 -7.73 -6.75 -0.24
C ARG A 66 -7.26 -6.16 1.09
N ASP A 67 -6.29 -6.78 1.75
CA ASP A 67 -5.76 -6.35 3.03
C ASP A 67 -4.73 -5.21 2.89
N PHE A 68 -4.47 -4.73 1.66
CA PHE A 68 -3.60 -3.57 1.43
C PHE A 68 -4.03 -2.36 2.24
N ARG A 69 -3.07 -1.51 2.58
CA ARG A 69 -3.31 -0.24 3.27
C ARG A 69 -2.86 0.89 2.36
N VAL A 70 -3.36 2.11 2.62
CA VAL A 70 -2.87 3.31 1.95
C VAL A 70 -2.49 4.34 3.00
N THR A 71 -1.24 4.78 2.96
CA THR A 71 -0.74 5.84 3.84
C THR A 71 -0.55 7.14 3.08
N ARG A 72 -0.56 8.26 3.80
CA ARG A 72 -0.23 9.58 3.28
C ARG A 72 1.03 10.07 3.98
N GLU A 73 2.11 10.16 3.22
CA GLU A 73 3.44 10.51 3.74
C GLU A 73 4.10 11.50 2.79
N ASN A 74 4.63 12.61 3.33
CA ASN A 74 5.33 13.65 2.57
C ASN A 74 4.56 14.11 1.30
N GLY A 75 3.24 14.25 1.41
CA GLY A 75 2.40 14.70 0.29
C GLY A 75 2.10 13.64 -0.77
N ARG A 76 2.32 12.35 -0.49
CA ARG A 76 2.09 11.24 -1.45
C ARG A 76 1.27 10.12 -0.86
N ASN A 77 0.47 9.46 -1.70
CA ASN A 77 -0.30 8.29 -1.33
C ASN A 77 0.54 7.04 -1.57
N TRP A 78 0.82 6.27 -0.53
CA TRP A 78 1.59 5.05 -0.63
C TRP A 78 0.68 3.84 -0.53
N LEU A 79 0.71 2.98 -1.55
CA LEU A 79 0.09 1.67 -1.50
C LEU A 79 1.04 0.70 -0.81
N VAL A 80 0.62 0.16 0.35
CA VAL A 80 1.50 -0.61 1.23
C VAL A 80 0.87 -1.94 1.66
N SER A 81 1.74 -2.90 2.00
CA SER A 81 1.30 -4.21 2.49
C SER A 81 0.59 -4.07 3.86
N PRO A 82 -0.20 -5.06 4.29
CA PRO A 82 -0.75 -5.07 5.65
C PRO A 82 0.35 -5.10 6.73
N TYR A 83 1.57 -5.52 6.37
CA TYR A 83 2.73 -5.65 7.25
C TYR A 83 3.69 -4.47 7.14
N TYR A 84 3.24 -3.32 6.62
CA TYR A 84 4.06 -2.13 6.43
C TYR A 84 4.81 -1.72 7.72
N GLU A 85 4.22 -1.91 8.90
CA GLU A 85 4.84 -1.66 10.21
C GLU A 85 6.05 -2.56 10.54
N GLU A 86 6.15 -3.74 9.93
CA GLU A 86 7.21 -4.71 10.25
C GLU A 86 8.45 -4.55 9.36
N GLY A 87 8.25 -4.07 8.12
CA GLY A 87 9.32 -4.07 7.12
C GLY A 87 9.29 -2.94 6.11
N GLY A 88 8.24 -2.11 6.07
CA GLY A 88 8.14 -1.02 5.10
C GLY A 88 7.75 -1.46 3.68
N GLY A 89 7.18 -2.66 3.51
CA GLY A 89 6.80 -3.20 2.20
C GLY A 89 5.75 -2.35 1.48
N THR A 90 6.16 -1.72 0.38
CA THR A 90 5.30 -0.95 -0.51
C THR A 90 4.90 -1.80 -1.72
N VAL A 91 4.08 -1.25 -2.61
CA VAL A 91 3.62 -1.95 -3.84
C VAL A 91 4.76 -2.51 -4.70
N ILE A 92 5.93 -1.86 -4.72
CA ILE A 92 7.09 -2.33 -5.51
C ILE A 92 7.70 -3.62 -4.94
N ASP A 93 7.34 -3.98 -3.72
CA ASP A 93 7.85 -5.15 -3.00
C ASP A 93 6.92 -6.36 -3.08
N TRP A 94 5.79 -6.22 -3.79
CA TRP A 94 4.76 -7.25 -3.90
C TRP A 94 5.06 -8.21 -5.06
N MET A 95 5.46 -9.43 -4.71
CA MET A 95 5.80 -10.48 -5.66
C MET A 95 4.66 -11.51 -5.80
N PRO A 96 4.66 -12.34 -6.86
CA PRO A 96 3.79 -13.51 -6.93
C PRO A 96 3.87 -14.37 -5.66
N ALA A 97 2.76 -14.98 -5.26
CA ALA A 97 2.67 -15.76 -4.03
C ALA A 97 3.63 -16.98 -3.97
N ASP A 98 4.08 -17.47 -5.11
CA ASP A 98 5.04 -18.57 -5.26
C ASP A 98 6.49 -18.08 -5.36
N TRP A 99 6.73 -16.79 -5.15
CA TRP A 99 8.07 -16.21 -5.19
C TRP A 99 9.00 -16.89 -4.18
N SER A 100 10.10 -17.44 -4.71
CA SER A 100 11.25 -17.91 -3.94
C SER A 100 12.46 -17.07 -4.34
N LYS A 101 13.31 -16.70 -3.36
CA LYS A 101 14.63 -16.16 -3.68
C LYS A 101 15.41 -17.28 -4.37
N ALA A 102 15.75 -17.08 -5.64
CA ALA A 102 16.65 -17.93 -6.40
C ALA A 102 18.04 -18.01 -5.75
#